data_AF-A0A6A6W932-F1
#
_entry.id   AF-A0A6A6W932-F1
#
_cell.length_a   1.000
_cell.length_b   1.000
_cell.length_c   1.000
_cell.angle_alpha   90.00
_cell.angle_beta   90.00
_cell.angle_gamma   90.00
#
_symmetry.space_group_name_H-M   'P 1'
#
loop_
_entity.id
_entity.type
_entity.pdbx_description
1 polymer ?
#
loop_
_entity_poly.entity_id
_entity_poly.type
_entity_poly.pdbx_seq_one_letter_code
_entity_poly.pdbx_strand_id
1 'polypeptide(L)'
;MDITSFEDFIFAGSTTASPVFLRFLRSLRQEVSARGVFTHGDIRPANIIVRQGEDLTWKVVALIDWETSGFYPSYWECVKMTNNFHHTDNHDWYLYLPESVSQHRYPVDWLVDRVLDIHLKNS
;
A
#
# COMPACT_ATOMS: atom_id res chain seq x y z
N MET A 1 -4.73 -9.30 -13.86
CA MET A 1 -4.71 -7.90 -14.32
C MET A 1 -3.28 -7.59 -14.73
N ASP A 2 -3.09 -6.99 -15.90
CA ASP A 2 -1.75 -6.54 -16.30
C ASP A 2 -1.39 -5.27 -15.51
N ILE A 3 -0.12 -5.08 -15.19
CA ILE A 3 0.30 -4.00 -14.27
C ILE A 3 0.06 -2.64 -14.90
N THR A 4 0.32 -2.50 -16.19
CA THR A 4 0.01 -1.27 -16.93
C THR A 4 -1.47 -0.94 -16.84
N SER A 5 -2.36 -1.94 -17.00
CA SER A 5 -3.81 -1.74 -16.87
C SER A 5 -4.24 -1.32 -15.45
N PHE A 6 -3.55 -1.82 -14.42
CA PHE A 6 -3.79 -1.41 -13.04
C PHE A 6 -3.36 0.05 -12.81
N GLU A 7 -2.18 0.43 -13.29
CA GLU A 7 -1.70 1.81 -13.16
C GLU A 7 -2.63 2.78 -13.90
N ASP A 8 -3.03 2.46 -15.13
CA ASP A 8 -3.97 3.29 -15.88
C ASP A 8 -5.27 3.51 -15.10
N PHE A 9 -5.78 2.47 -14.44
CA PHE A 9 -6.96 2.56 -13.57
C PHE A 9 -6.74 3.51 -12.38
N ILE A 10 -5.64 3.37 -11.65
CA ILE A 10 -5.34 4.21 -10.48
C ILE A 10 -5.22 5.69 -10.85
N PHE A 11 -4.49 6.01 -11.93
CA PHE A 11 -4.33 7.39 -12.37
C PHE A 11 -5.62 7.98 -13.00
N ALA A 12 -6.48 7.14 -13.59
CA ALA A 12 -7.78 7.57 -14.09
C ALA A 12 -8.78 7.94 -12.97
N GLY A 13 -8.56 7.44 -11.74
CA GLY A 13 -9.41 7.72 -10.58
C GLY A 13 -9.32 9.15 -10.05
N SER A 14 -8.32 9.94 -10.45
CA SER A 14 -8.19 11.33 -10.00
C SER A 14 -9.24 12.22 -10.65
N THR A 15 -10.02 12.91 -9.82
CA THR A 15 -11.09 13.80 -10.31
C THR A 15 -10.71 15.27 -10.30
N THR A 16 -9.58 15.61 -9.69
CA THR A 16 -9.14 17.00 -9.48
C THR A 16 -7.77 17.32 -10.08
N ALA A 17 -6.93 16.32 -10.34
CA ALA A 17 -5.62 16.53 -10.93
C ALA A 17 -5.68 16.79 -12.44
N SER A 18 -4.82 17.69 -12.93
CA SER A 18 -4.68 17.93 -14.37
C SER A 18 -3.97 16.76 -15.08
N PRO A 19 -4.23 16.52 -16.38
CA PRO A 19 -3.53 15.49 -17.14
C PRO A 19 -2.00 15.67 -17.17
N VAL A 20 -1.51 16.91 -17.13
CA VAL A 20 -0.07 17.21 -17.07
C VAL A 20 0.52 16.74 -15.74
N PHE A 21 -0.18 17.01 -14.63
CA PHE A 21 0.25 16.59 -13.30
C PHE A 21 0.25 15.06 -13.16
N LEU A 22 -0.79 14.38 -13.66
CA LEU A 22 -0.85 12.91 -13.66
C LEU A 22 0.30 12.29 -14.47
N ARG A 23 0.62 12.87 -15.65
CA ARG A 23 1.79 12.43 -16.43
C ARG A 23 3.10 12.66 -15.69
N PHE A 24 3.24 13.80 -15.02
CA PHE A 24 4.42 14.09 -14.21
C PHE A 24 4.58 13.05 -13.08
N LEU A 25 3.54 12.80 -12.29
CA LEU A 25 3.58 11.80 -11.22
C LEU A 25 3.90 10.40 -11.75
N ARG A 26 3.30 10.00 -12.87
CA ARG A 26 3.59 8.72 -13.52
C ARG A 26 5.05 8.61 -13.95
N SER A 27 5.66 9.71 -14.43
CA SER A 27 7.07 9.73 -14.84
C SER A 27 8.07 9.57 -13.69
N LEU A 28 7.65 9.82 -12.45
CA LEU A 28 8.51 9.64 -11.27
C LEU A 28 8.64 8.17 -10.87
N ARG A 29 7.66 7.34 -11.21
CA ARG A 29 7.65 5.92 -10.85
C ARG A 29 8.81 5.19 -11.52
N GLN A 30 9.46 4.29 -10.81
CA GLN A 30 10.51 3.48 -11.42
C GLN A 30 9.89 2.46 -12.38
N GLU A 31 10.52 2.23 -13.54
CA GLU A 31 10.22 1.09 -14.43
C GLU A 31 10.61 -0.27 -13.83
N VAL A 32 10.83 -0.34 -12.51
CA VAL A 32 11.09 -1.63 -11.86
C VAL A 32 9.81 -2.42 -12.02
N SER A 33 9.84 -3.33 -12.99
CA SER A 33 8.85 -4.37 -13.28
C SER A 33 8.33 -4.91 -11.97
N ALA A 34 7.30 -4.26 -11.43
CA ALA A 34 6.70 -4.68 -10.20
C ALA A 34 6.19 -6.08 -10.51
N ARG A 35 6.60 -7.09 -9.76
CA ARG A 35 6.06 -8.42 -10.03
C ARG A 35 4.61 -8.39 -9.56
N GLY A 36 3.69 -8.91 -10.37
CA GLY A 36 2.33 -9.18 -9.92
C GLY A 36 2.40 -10.21 -8.79
N VAL A 37 2.06 -9.80 -7.57
CA VAL A 37 2.05 -10.65 -6.38
C VAL A 37 0.66 -10.61 -5.76
N PHE A 38 0.32 -11.66 -5.02
CA PHE A 38 -0.91 -11.67 -4.26
C PHE A 38 -0.72 -10.79 -3.01
N THR A 39 -1.47 -9.69 -2.93
CA THR A 39 -1.46 -8.78 -1.78
C THR A 39 -2.77 -8.93 -1.02
N HIS A 40 -2.73 -8.67 0.29
CA HIS A 40 -3.91 -8.63 1.14
C HIS A 40 -4.69 -7.33 0.94
N GLY A 41 -4.00 -6.19 0.81
CA GLY A 41 -4.63 -4.91 0.48
C GLY A 41 -5.24 -4.11 1.64
N ASP A 42 -5.23 -4.66 2.87
CA ASP A 42 -5.66 -4.00 4.11
C ASP A 42 -4.98 -4.62 5.35
N ILE A 43 -3.66 -4.78 5.33
CA ILE A 43 -2.95 -5.24 6.53
C ILE A 43 -2.85 -4.10 7.54
N ARG A 44 -3.53 -4.30 8.66
CA ARG A 44 -3.54 -3.43 9.84
C ARG A 44 -3.65 -4.27 11.11
N PRO A 45 -3.33 -3.75 12.30
CA PRO A 45 -3.40 -4.52 13.54
C PRO A 45 -4.73 -5.26 13.76
N ALA A 46 -5.86 -4.65 13.38
CA ALA A 46 -7.19 -5.26 13.49
C ALA A 46 -7.38 -6.54 12.65
N ASN A 47 -6.59 -6.71 11.58
CA ASN A 47 -6.68 -7.82 10.64
C ASN A 47 -5.60 -8.89 10.88
N ILE A 48 -4.84 -8.79 11.99
CA ILE A 48 -3.78 -9.73 12.37
C ILE A 48 -4.15 -10.42 13.68
N ILE A 49 -4.28 -11.74 13.65
CA ILE A 49 -4.47 -12.54 14.85
C ILE A 49 -3.11 -12.98 15.35
N VAL A 50 -2.81 -12.63 16.61
CA VAL A 50 -1.59 -13.05 17.31
C VAL A 50 -1.91 -14.01 18.45
N ARG A 51 -0.97 -14.90 18.76
CA ARG A 51 -1.03 -15.80 19.90
C ARG A 51 0.30 -15.80 20.64
N GLN A 52 0.24 -15.80 21.96
CA GLN A 52 1.42 -15.99 22.80
C GLN A 52 1.79 -17.48 22.85
N GLY A 53 3.05 -17.79 22.57
CA GLY A 53 3.62 -19.13 22.71
C GLY A 53 4.02 -19.43 24.15
N GLU A 54 4.37 -20.69 24.41
CA GLU A 54 4.88 -21.16 25.72
C GLU A 54 6.22 -20.48 26.09
N ASP A 55 6.98 -20.05 25.08
CA ASP A 55 8.24 -19.29 25.21
C ASP A 55 8.04 -17.79 25.51
N LEU A 56 6.79 -17.37 25.81
CA LEU A 56 6.38 -15.98 26.01
C LEU A 56 6.55 -15.08 24.78
N THR A 57 6.82 -15.65 23.59
CA THR A 57 6.90 -14.90 22.33
C THR A 57 5.52 -14.75 21.69
N TRP A 58 5.30 -13.66 20.97
CA TRP A 58 4.09 -13.47 20.17
C TRP A 58 4.33 -13.95 18.74
N LYS A 59 3.38 -14.73 18.21
CA LYS A 59 3.41 -15.20 16.83
C LYS A 59 2.13 -14.79 16.12
N VAL A 60 2.26 -14.34 14.87
CA VAL A 60 1.12 -14.17 13.97
C VAL A 60 0.60 -15.57 13.63
N VAL A 61 -0.68 -15.81 13.89
CA VAL A 61 -1.33 -17.11 13.64
C VAL A 61 -2.35 -17.06 12.50
N ALA A 62 -2.86 -15.88 12.17
CA ALA A 62 -3.71 -15.69 11.00
C ALA A 62 -3.72 -14.23 10.54
N LEU A 63 -4.01 -14.06 9.25
CA LEU A 63 -4.46 -12.82 8.65
C LEU A 63 -5.92 -13.01 8.25
N ILE A 64 -6.76 -12.01 8.51
CA ILE A 64 -8.20 -12.03 8.24
C ILE A 64 -8.61 -10.82 7.41
N ASP A 65 -9.86 -10.78 6.94
CA ASP A 65 -10.40 -9.64 6.18
C ASP A 65 -9.77 -9.46 4.79
N TRP A 66 -9.81 -10.54 3.99
CA TRP A 66 -9.20 -10.63 2.66
C TRP A 66 -10.05 -10.01 1.54
N GLU A 67 -11.10 -9.24 1.85
CA GLU A 67 -12.04 -8.73 0.84
C GLU A 67 -11.43 -7.76 -0.18
N THR A 68 -10.32 -7.11 0.21
CA THR A 68 -9.55 -6.20 -0.66
C THR A 68 -8.36 -6.87 -1.35
N SER A 69 -8.19 -8.18 -1.16
CA SER A 69 -7.04 -8.93 -1.67
C SER A 69 -7.09 -9.14 -3.19
N GLY A 70 -5.93 -9.36 -3.78
CA GLY A 70 -5.82 -9.56 -5.22
C GLY A 70 -4.39 -9.61 -5.73
N PHE A 71 -4.24 -9.81 -7.04
CA PHE A 71 -2.94 -9.75 -7.69
C PHE A 71 -2.64 -8.31 -8.13
N TYR A 72 -1.71 -7.68 -7.43
CA TYR A 72 -1.32 -6.29 -7.61
C TYR A 72 0.21 -6.16 -7.73
N PRO A 73 0.72 -5.00 -8.16
CA PRO A 73 2.16 -4.72 -8.12
C PRO A 73 2.75 -4.93 -6.72
N SER A 74 4.02 -5.35 -6.65
CA SER A 74 4.70 -5.64 -5.38
C SER A 74 4.84 -4.46 -4.42
N TYR A 75 4.72 -3.23 -4.89
CA TYR A 75 4.69 -2.03 -4.04
C TYR A 75 3.31 -1.82 -3.36
N TRP A 76 2.25 -2.48 -3.85
CA TRP A 76 0.86 -2.15 -3.48
C TRP A 76 0.55 -2.43 -2.01
N GLU A 77 1.08 -3.52 -1.44
CA GLU A 77 0.92 -3.81 -0.01
C GLU A 77 1.55 -2.72 0.86
N CYS A 78 2.72 -2.21 0.46
CA CYS A 78 3.42 -1.13 1.16
C CYS A 78 2.58 0.15 1.21
N VAL A 79 1.99 0.52 0.07
CA VAL A 79 1.09 1.67 -0.03
C VAL A 79 -0.11 1.48 0.91
N LYS A 80 -0.84 0.37 0.74
CA LYS A 80 -2.09 0.10 1.46
C LYS A 80 -1.93 0.02 2.97
N MET A 81 -0.84 -0.59 3.46
CA MET A 81 -0.53 -0.66 4.89
C MET A 81 -0.46 0.71 5.57
N THR A 82 -0.19 1.76 4.81
CA THR A 82 -0.07 3.12 5.35
C THR A 82 -1.26 4.02 5.00
N ASN A 83 -2.29 3.55 4.31
CA ASN A 83 -3.43 4.40 3.90
C ASN A 83 -4.09 5.15 5.08
N ASN A 84 -4.12 4.52 6.26
CA ASN A 84 -4.69 5.11 7.47
C ASN A 84 -3.68 5.92 8.31
N PHE A 85 -2.44 6.05 7.85
CA PHE A 85 -1.42 6.82 8.55
C PHE A 85 -1.64 8.31 8.28
N HIS A 86 -2.23 8.97 9.27
CA HIS A 86 -2.44 10.41 9.28
C HIS A 86 -1.38 11.10 10.15
N HIS A 87 -1.08 12.37 9.85
CA HIS A 87 -0.10 13.15 10.62
C HIS A 87 -0.49 13.37 12.10
N THR A 88 -1.76 13.13 12.45
CA THR A 88 -2.28 13.19 13.83
C THR A 88 -2.35 11.81 14.50
N ASP A 89 -2.01 10.74 13.78
CA ASP A 89 -2.00 9.39 14.33
C ASP A 89 -0.77 9.19 15.23
N ASN A 90 -1.01 8.71 16.44
CA ASN A 90 0.02 8.44 17.43
C ASN A 90 0.37 6.93 17.53
N HIS A 91 -0.25 6.08 16.71
CA HIS A 91 0.09 4.65 16.67
C HIS A 91 1.46 4.46 16.03
N ASP A 92 2.32 3.72 16.72
CA ASP A 92 3.69 3.40 16.30
C ASP A 92 3.77 2.22 15.31
N TRP A 93 2.63 1.60 14.96
CA TRP A 93 2.50 0.49 14.01
C TRP A 93 3.36 0.67 12.75
N TYR A 94 3.34 1.86 12.16
CA TYR A 94 4.04 2.17 10.91
C TYR A 94 5.57 2.17 11.04
N LEU A 95 6.10 2.20 12.27
CA LEU A 95 7.54 2.07 12.57
C LEU A 95 8.01 0.61 12.56
N TYR A 96 7.10 -0.36 12.63
CA TYR A 96 7.40 -1.79 12.76
C TYR A 96 7.00 -2.62 11.53
N LEU A 97 6.79 -1.97 10.38
CA LEU A 97 6.49 -2.67 9.12
C LEU A 97 7.69 -3.54 8.68
N PRO A 98 7.47 -4.78 8.24
CA PRO A 98 8.56 -5.65 7.80
C PRO A 98 9.21 -5.12 6.51
N GLU A 99 10.51 -5.39 6.33
CA GLU A 99 11.30 -4.91 5.20
C GLU A 99 10.70 -5.27 3.83
N SER A 100 10.02 -6.43 3.73
CA SER A 100 9.38 -6.90 2.50
C SER A 100 8.31 -5.95 1.95
N VAL A 101 7.71 -5.13 2.82
CA VAL A 101 6.60 -4.21 2.52
C VAL A 101 6.89 -2.80 3.04
N SER A 102 8.13 -2.51 3.41
CA SER A 102 8.52 -1.21 3.94
C SER A 102 8.60 -0.16 2.83
N GLN A 103 8.23 1.08 3.17
CA GLN A 103 8.40 2.27 2.34
C GLN A 103 9.85 2.50 1.91
N HIS A 104 10.84 1.98 2.64
CA HIS A 104 12.24 2.06 2.23
C HIS A 104 12.53 1.27 0.95
N ARG A 105 11.72 0.24 0.65
CA ARG A 105 11.83 -0.57 -0.56
C ARG A 105 11.16 0.08 -1.78
N TYR A 106 10.07 0.83 -1.56
CA TYR A 106 9.28 1.47 -2.61
C TYR A 106 9.01 2.96 -2.32
N PRO A 107 10.04 3.78 -2.02
CA PRO A 107 9.83 5.13 -1.49
C PRO A 107 9.16 6.07 -2.50
N VAL A 108 9.49 5.91 -3.78
CA VAL A 108 8.92 6.76 -4.84
C VAL A 108 7.48 6.40 -5.12
N ASP A 109 7.17 5.10 -5.25
CA ASP A 109 5.79 4.63 -5.44
C ASP A 109 4.90 5.02 -4.27
N TRP A 110 5.42 4.89 -3.04
CA TRP A 110 4.73 5.29 -1.83
C TRP A 110 4.44 6.81 -1.80
N LEU A 111 5.43 7.66 -2.12
CA LEU A 111 5.22 9.11 -2.17
C LEU A 111 4.27 9.54 -3.29
N VAL A 112 4.39 8.94 -4.48
CA VAL A 112 3.50 9.23 -5.61
C VAL A 112 2.06 8.87 -5.26
N ASP A 113 1.83 7.72 -4.64
CA ASP A 113 0.50 7.31 -4.19
C ASP A 113 -0.06 8.29 -3.14
N ARG A 114 0.73 8.71 -2.15
CA ARG A 114 0.31 9.72 -1.16
C ARG A 114 -0.10 11.05 -1.77
N VAL A 115 0.64 11.51 -2.78
CA VAL A 115 0.30 12.74 -3.49
C VAL A 115 -0.97 12.54 -4.32
N LEU A 116 -1.14 11.36 -4.94
CA LEU A 116 -2.32 11.04 -5.73
C LEU A 116 -3.58 10.92 -4.87
N ASP A 117 -3.49 10.31 -3.68
CA ASP A 117 -4.60 10.04 -2.76
C ASP A 117 -5.32 11.32 -2.32
N ILE A 118 -4.57 12.42 -2.11
CA ILE A 118 -5.12 13.75 -1.81
C ILE A 118 -6.08 14.24 -2.91
N HIS A 119 -5.90 13.75 -4.14
CA HIS A 119 -6.69 14.11 -5.32
C HIS A 119 -7.73 13.07 -5.73
N LEU A 120 -7.77 11.92 -5.05
CA LEU A 120 -8.84 10.93 -5.18
C LEU A 120 -10.06 11.43 -4.41
N LYS A 121 -11.26 11.20 -4.92
CA LYS A 121 -12.47 11.37 -4.08
C LYS A 121 -12.42 10.27 -3.04
N ASN A 122 -12.46 10.65 -1.76
CA ASN A 122 -12.69 9.74 -0.64
C ASN A 122 -13.73 8.70 -1.08
N SER A 123 -13.27 7.46 -1.22
CA SER A 123 -14.16 6.31 -1.45
C SER A 123 -14.85 5.97 -0.13
#